data_AF-A0A743SN92-F1
#
_entry.id   AF-A0A743SN92-F1
#
_cell.length_a   1.000
_cell.length_b   1.000
_cell.length_c   1.000
_cell.angle_alpha   90.00
_cell.angle_beta   90.00
_cell.angle_gamma   90.00
#
_symmetry.space_group_name_H-M   'P 1'
#
loop_
_entity.id
_entity.type
_entity.pdbx_description
1 polymer ?
#
loop_
_entity_poly.entity_id
_entity_poly.type
_entity_poly.pdbx_seq_one_letter_code
_entity_poly.pdbx_strand_id
1 'polypeptide(L)'
;MNRFFCALCLLCFSFLSYGQNAVLYPTAIPDSEQELRALKQQLLSTPAAQRTQQQWRQLAIVSISLIDNADAPEVKDATAVLHQALTMYPQDAELMAVQGSLFCIQAGSRKIDGMQAMTLANKGFRQLDRAVIMAPDWLGPRLQRAITAGRAPVFLGKRPLAREDFTYLISAVPATPETQVLRAMLLYQFGELSQQDKALASSLWQQAASLEGGVWSERARGRLSP
;
A
#
# COMPACT_ATOMS: atom_id res chain seq x y z
N MET A 1 -40.29 -51.93 -36.39
CA MET A 1 -40.99 -50.70 -35.96
C MET A 1 -40.15 -50.04 -34.87
N ASN A 2 -39.24 -49.13 -35.23
CA ASN A 2 -39.47 -47.69 -35.20
C ASN A 2 -39.87 -47.21 -33.79
N ARG A 3 -38.93 -46.64 -33.00
CA ARG A 3 -38.87 -45.19 -32.70
C ARG A 3 -38.14 -44.78 -31.40
N PHE A 4 -37.30 -43.75 -31.56
CA PHE A 4 -37.03 -42.58 -30.69
C PHE A 4 -36.23 -42.70 -29.37
N PHE A 5 -34.99 -42.18 -29.45
CA PHE A 5 -34.39 -41.10 -28.63
C PHE A 5 -34.71 -41.02 -27.13
N CYS A 6 -33.66 -41.13 -26.31
CA CYS A 6 -33.37 -40.14 -25.27
C CYS A 6 -31.90 -40.27 -24.83
N ALA A 7 -31.03 -39.45 -25.44
CA ALA A 7 -29.68 -39.23 -24.95
C ALA A 7 -29.77 -38.36 -23.68
N LEU A 8 -29.52 -38.95 -22.51
CA LEU A 8 -29.42 -38.24 -21.25
C LEU A 8 -27.99 -37.69 -21.11
N CYS A 9 -27.73 -36.52 -21.66
CA CYS A 9 -26.52 -35.76 -21.37
C CYS A 9 -26.60 -35.24 -19.92
N LEU A 10 -25.98 -35.96 -18.99
CA LEU A 10 -25.69 -35.47 -17.64
C LEU A 10 -24.66 -34.35 -17.76
N LEU A 11 -25.14 -33.11 -17.86
CA LEU A 11 -24.34 -31.92 -17.63
C LEU A 11 -23.93 -31.89 -16.16
N CYS A 12 -22.72 -32.36 -15.86
CA CYS A 12 -22.04 -32.05 -14.62
C CYS A 12 -21.78 -30.54 -14.58
N PHE A 13 -22.76 -29.77 -14.09
CA PHE A 13 -22.50 -28.43 -13.58
C PHE A 13 -21.69 -28.58 -12.30
N SER A 14 -20.38 -28.69 -12.46
CA SER A 14 -19.44 -28.38 -11.40
C SER A 14 -19.66 -26.91 -11.07
N PHE A 15 -20.44 -26.62 -10.04
CA PHE A 15 -20.37 -25.34 -9.36
C PHE A 15 -18.94 -25.24 -8.83
N LEU A 16 -18.06 -24.63 -9.62
CA LEU A 16 -16.86 -24.02 -9.09
C LEU A 16 -17.36 -22.94 -8.14
N SER A 17 -17.48 -23.30 -6.87
CA SER A 17 -17.44 -22.34 -5.78
C SER A 17 -16.17 -21.54 -6.03
N TYR A 18 -16.30 -20.34 -6.61
CA TYR A 18 -15.29 -19.32 -6.52
C TYR A 18 -15.12 -19.07 -5.03
N GLY A 19 -14.19 -19.80 -4.41
CA GLY A 19 -13.70 -19.46 -3.10
C GLY A 19 -13.24 -18.02 -3.22
N GLN A 20 -13.87 -17.12 -2.47
CA GLN A 20 -13.29 -15.80 -2.26
C GLN A 20 -11.90 -16.07 -1.69
N ASN A 21 -10.86 -15.90 -2.50
CA ASN A 21 -9.50 -15.96 -2.00
C ASN A 21 -9.43 -14.98 -0.84
N ALA A 22 -9.04 -15.49 0.34
CA ALA A 22 -8.91 -14.64 1.51
C ALA A 22 -7.89 -13.55 1.18
N VAL A 23 -8.34 -12.30 1.24
CA VAL A 23 -7.51 -11.14 0.96
C VAL A 23 -6.37 -11.07 1.99
N LEU A 24 -5.14 -10.87 1.52
CA LEU A 24 -3.98 -10.70 2.39
C LEU A 24 -3.84 -9.22 2.76
N TYR A 25 -3.78 -8.92 4.06
CA TYR A 25 -3.61 -7.55 4.54
C TYR A 25 -2.15 -7.05 4.37
N PRO A 26 -1.94 -5.73 4.32
CA PRO A 26 -0.60 -5.15 4.28
C PRO A 26 0.22 -5.53 5.52
N THR A 27 1.54 -5.52 5.38
CA THR A 27 2.42 -5.69 6.54
C THR A 27 2.19 -4.57 7.55
N ALA A 28 1.76 -4.94 8.76
CA ALA A 28 1.50 -4.00 9.84
C ALA A 28 2.80 -3.30 10.32
N ILE A 29 2.71 -1.99 10.45
CA ILE A 29 3.72 -1.12 11.05
C ILE A 29 3.03 -0.16 12.05
N PRO A 30 3.75 0.37 13.05
CA PRO A 30 3.22 1.39 13.94
C PRO A 30 2.87 2.69 13.22
N ASP A 31 2.01 3.50 13.83
CA ASP A 31 1.46 4.71 13.22
C ASP A 31 2.18 6.00 13.62
N SER A 32 3.02 5.96 14.67
CA SER A 32 3.80 7.09 15.15
C SER A 32 5.26 7.01 14.72
N GLU A 33 5.89 8.17 14.47
CA GLU A 33 7.30 8.22 14.09
C GLU A 33 8.22 7.63 15.17
N GLN A 34 7.90 7.86 16.44
CA GLN A 34 8.67 7.32 17.56
C GLN A 34 8.66 5.79 17.55
N GLU A 35 7.49 5.16 17.38
CA GLU A 35 7.38 3.70 17.32
C GLU A 35 8.00 3.14 16.03
N LEU A 36 7.88 3.84 14.89
CA LEU A 36 8.58 3.48 13.66
C LEU A 36 10.09 3.45 13.86
N ARG A 37 10.67 4.46 14.50
CA ARG A 37 12.10 4.49 14.83
C ARG A 37 12.49 3.36 15.77
N ALA A 38 11.69 3.10 16.81
CA ALA A 38 11.91 1.99 17.75
C ALA A 38 11.88 0.63 17.04
N LEU A 39 10.86 0.38 16.20
CA LEU A 39 10.75 -0.84 15.40
C LEU A 39 11.93 -1.00 14.44
N LYS A 40 12.35 0.07 13.75
CA LYS A 40 13.53 0.02 12.87
C LYS A 40 14.78 -0.41 13.65
N GLN A 41 15.04 0.16 14.82
CA GLN A 41 16.19 -0.21 15.65
C GLN A 41 16.12 -1.67 16.12
N GLN A 42 14.94 -2.13 16.56
CA GLN A 42 14.71 -3.52 16.93
C GLN A 42 14.95 -4.48 15.77
N LEU A 43 14.49 -4.16 14.57
CA LEU A 43 14.71 -5.00 13.38
C LEU A 43 16.18 -5.02 12.97
N LEU A 44 16.88 -3.90 13.12
CA LEU A 44 18.31 -3.78 12.80
C LEU A 44 19.20 -4.55 13.78
N SER A 45 18.79 -4.74 15.04
CA SER A 45 19.55 -5.54 16.01
C SER A 45 19.51 -7.05 15.72
N THR A 46 18.53 -7.52 14.96
CA THR A 46 18.49 -8.91 14.45
C THR A 46 19.46 -9.04 13.26
N PRO A 47 20.41 -9.99 13.25
CA PRO A 47 21.30 -10.19 12.11
C PRO A 47 20.55 -10.44 10.79
N ALA A 48 21.06 -9.89 9.68
CA ALA A 48 20.38 -9.94 8.37
C ALA A 48 20.01 -11.37 7.94
N ALA A 49 20.90 -12.34 8.14
CA ALA A 49 20.67 -13.75 7.80
C ALA A 49 19.60 -14.44 8.68
N GLN A 50 19.23 -13.85 9.81
CA GLN A 50 18.25 -14.37 10.75
C GLN A 50 16.89 -13.65 10.66
N ARG A 51 16.80 -12.57 9.88
CA ARG A 51 15.54 -11.85 9.70
C ARG A 51 14.56 -12.67 8.87
N THR A 52 13.35 -12.82 9.37
CA THR A 52 12.24 -13.45 8.64
C THR A 52 11.77 -12.56 7.48
N GLN A 53 11.03 -13.13 6.53
CA GLN A 53 10.43 -12.36 5.43
C GLN A 53 9.55 -11.21 5.94
N GLN A 54 8.77 -11.45 7.00
CA GLN A 54 7.94 -10.43 7.64
C GLN A 54 8.78 -9.28 8.21
N GLN A 55 9.88 -9.60 8.88
CA GLN A 55 10.80 -8.59 9.42
C GLN A 55 11.47 -7.78 8.30
N TRP A 56 11.79 -8.39 7.16
CA TRP A 56 12.28 -7.66 6.00
C TRP A 56 11.25 -6.72 5.40
N ARG A 57 9.98 -7.14 5.29
CA ARG A 57 8.88 -6.26 4.85
C ARG A 57 8.72 -5.08 5.80
N GLN A 58 8.63 -5.33 7.10
CA GLN A 58 8.52 -4.27 8.11
C GLN A 58 9.71 -3.32 8.03
N LEU A 59 10.93 -3.83 7.97
CA LEU A 59 12.13 -2.99 7.91
C LEU A 59 12.16 -2.11 6.65
N ALA A 60 11.75 -2.65 5.50
CA ALA A 60 11.70 -1.91 4.25
C ALA A 60 10.62 -0.81 4.28
N ILE A 61 9.40 -1.13 4.72
CA ILE A 61 8.28 -0.19 4.81
C ILE A 61 8.59 0.93 5.81
N VAL A 62 9.09 0.58 7.00
CA VAL A 62 9.46 1.56 8.03
C VAL A 62 10.61 2.45 7.53
N SER A 63 11.59 1.88 6.83
CA SER A 63 12.73 2.64 6.32
C SER A 63 12.32 3.71 5.32
N ILE A 64 11.35 3.44 4.44
CA ILE A 64 10.84 4.47 3.52
C ILE A 64 9.85 5.43 4.19
N SER A 65 9.13 4.99 5.23
CA SER A 65 8.16 5.82 5.96
C SER A 65 8.83 6.92 6.79
N LEU A 66 10.09 6.72 7.17
CA LEU A 66 10.92 7.68 7.91
C LEU A 66 11.70 8.64 7.01
N ILE A 67 11.57 8.55 5.68
CA ILE A 67 12.21 9.49 4.76
C ILE A 67 11.41 10.79 4.75
N ASP A 68 12.00 11.86 5.25
CA ASP A 68 11.40 13.20 5.21
C ASP A 68 11.38 13.78 3.79
N ASN A 69 12.52 13.71 3.09
CA ASN A 69 12.64 14.20 1.72
C ASN A 69 13.69 13.41 0.92
N ALA A 70 13.68 13.59 -0.40
CA ALA A 70 14.49 12.82 -1.34
C ALA A 70 16.02 13.02 -1.21
N ASP A 71 16.47 14.08 -0.52
CA ASP A 71 17.89 14.34 -0.29
C ASP A 71 18.37 13.86 1.09
N ALA A 72 17.45 13.35 1.92
CA ALA A 72 17.72 12.90 3.28
C ALA A 72 18.65 11.67 3.30
N PRO A 73 19.54 11.54 4.32
CA PRO A 73 20.47 10.41 4.40
C PRO A 73 19.75 9.05 4.47
N GLU A 74 18.52 9.02 5.01
CA GLU A 74 17.68 7.83 5.12
C GLU A 74 17.37 7.18 3.77
N VAL A 75 17.41 7.93 2.65
CA VAL A 75 17.21 7.39 1.31
C VAL A 75 18.28 6.35 0.98
N LYS A 76 19.54 6.59 1.37
CA LYS A 76 20.64 5.65 1.14
C LYS A 76 20.45 4.38 1.97
N ASP A 77 20.09 4.53 3.24
CA ASP A 77 19.84 3.41 4.14
C ASP A 77 18.66 2.55 3.66
N ALA A 78 17.56 3.19 3.27
CA ALA A 78 16.39 2.52 2.72
C ALA A 78 16.72 1.78 1.40
N THR A 79 17.57 2.36 0.56
CA THR A 79 18.07 1.71 -0.67
C THR A 79 18.85 0.43 -0.34
N ALA A 80 19.75 0.48 0.64
CA ALA A 80 20.54 -0.68 1.05
C ALA A 80 19.66 -1.78 1.67
N VAL A 81 18.72 -1.41 2.55
CA VAL A 81 17.74 -2.32 3.15
C VAL A 81 16.91 -3.03 2.07
N LEU A 82 16.32 -2.27 1.14
CA LEU A 82 15.50 -2.85 0.08
C LEU A 82 16.31 -3.74 -0.86
N HIS A 83 17.55 -3.37 -1.17
CA HIS A 83 18.42 -4.20 -1.99
C HIS A 83 18.70 -5.57 -1.33
N GLN A 84 18.98 -5.59 -0.02
CA GLN A 84 19.14 -6.83 0.72
C GLN A 84 17.84 -7.64 0.78
N ALA A 85 16.73 -6.99 1.11
CA ALA A 85 15.42 -7.64 1.21
C ALA A 85 15.00 -8.31 -0.12
N LEU A 86 15.18 -7.62 -1.25
CA LEU A 86 14.87 -8.15 -2.58
C LEU A 86 15.88 -9.18 -3.09
N THR A 87 17.11 -9.19 -2.56
CA THR A 87 18.06 -10.28 -2.83
C THR A 87 17.60 -11.57 -2.13
N MET A 88 17.09 -11.45 -0.90
CA MET A 88 16.57 -12.60 -0.14
C MET A 88 15.19 -13.08 -0.65
N TYR A 89 14.33 -12.14 -1.05
CA TYR A 89 12.94 -12.41 -1.46
C TYR A 89 12.60 -11.70 -2.79
N PRO A 90 13.18 -12.13 -3.93
CA PRO A 90 13.07 -11.42 -5.21
C PRO A 90 11.65 -11.39 -5.81
N GLN A 91 10.76 -12.26 -5.34
CA GLN A 91 9.38 -12.38 -5.83
C GLN A 91 8.35 -11.82 -4.85
N ASP A 92 8.79 -11.12 -3.79
CA ASP A 92 7.88 -10.52 -2.82
C ASP A 92 7.22 -9.26 -3.40
N ALA A 93 5.90 -9.32 -3.61
CA ALA A 93 5.15 -8.23 -4.22
C ALA A 93 5.15 -6.96 -3.37
N GLU A 94 5.08 -7.07 -2.04
CA GLU A 94 5.05 -5.90 -1.19
C GLU A 94 6.44 -5.22 -1.18
N LEU A 95 7.53 -5.99 -1.08
CA LEU A 95 8.89 -5.43 -1.23
C LEU A 95 9.11 -4.79 -2.62
N MET A 96 8.57 -5.40 -3.68
CA MET A 96 8.58 -4.84 -5.03
C MET A 96 7.87 -3.48 -5.05
N ALA A 97 6.71 -3.37 -4.42
CA ALA A 97 5.96 -2.13 -4.32
C ALA A 97 6.71 -1.06 -3.51
N VAL A 98 7.28 -1.43 -2.35
CA VAL A 98 8.09 -0.51 -1.52
C VAL A 98 9.31 0.01 -2.30
N GLN A 99 9.94 -0.81 -3.14
CA GLN A 99 10.99 -0.34 -4.06
C GLN A 99 10.46 0.64 -5.10
N GLY A 100 9.27 0.40 -5.65
CA GLY A 100 8.58 1.34 -6.53
C GLY A 100 8.36 2.69 -5.87
N SER A 101 7.87 2.70 -4.62
CA SER A 101 7.74 3.89 -3.79
C SER A 101 9.08 4.61 -3.59
N LEU A 102 10.16 3.87 -3.31
CA LEU A 102 11.50 4.45 -3.15
C LEU A 102 12.01 5.14 -4.42
N PHE A 103 11.77 4.58 -5.61
CA PHE A 103 12.13 5.26 -6.86
C PHE A 103 11.37 6.57 -7.03
N CYS A 104 10.08 6.60 -6.68
CA CYS A 104 9.29 7.84 -6.70
C CYS A 104 9.77 8.87 -5.67
N ILE A 105 10.22 8.43 -4.49
CA ILE A 105 10.86 9.32 -3.50
C ILE A 105 12.15 9.90 -4.09
N GLN A 106 13.04 9.06 -4.63
CA GLN A 106 14.30 9.50 -5.23
C GLN A 106 14.10 10.48 -6.40
N ALA A 107 13.01 10.35 -7.14
CA ALA A 107 12.65 11.29 -8.21
C ALA A 107 12.45 12.73 -7.71
N GLY A 108 12.20 12.95 -6.42
CA GLY A 108 12.09 14.28 -5.81
C GLY A 108 13.42 14.93 -5.43
N SER A 109 14.56 14.29 -5.69
CA SER A 109 15.88 14.83 -5.29
C SER A 109 16.23 16.09 -6.05
N ARG A 110 16.84 17.06 -5.36
CA ARG A 110 17.35 18.29 -6.01
C ARG A 110 18.70 18.09 -6.69
N LYS A 111 19.29 16.90 -6.56
CA LYS A 111 20.62 16.55 -7.09
C LYS A 111 20.55 15.95 -8.51
N ILE A 112 19.34 15.79 -9.05
CA ILE A 112 19.09 15.20 -10.37
C ILE A 112 18.32 16.19 -11.24
N ASP A 113 18.47 16.06 -12.55
CA ASP A 113 17.71 16.86 -13.50
C ASP A 113 16.28 16.34 -13.71
N GLY A 114 15.46 17.11 -14.43
CA GLY A 114 14.07 16.76 -14.69
C GLY A 114 13.88 15.46 -15.50
N MET A 115 14.83 15.11 -16.36
CA MET A 115 14.76 13.88 -17.16
C MET A 115 15.06 12.65 -16.30
N GLN A 116 16.05 12.75 -15.41
CA GLN A 116 16.38 11.75 -14.41
C GLN A 116 15.21 11.55 -13.42
N ALA A 117 14.63 12.65 -12.92
CA ALA A 117 13.45 12.62 -12.06
C ALA A 117 12.28 11.91 -12.75
N MET A 118 11.97 12.26 -14.00
CA MET A 118 10.90 11.61 -14.77
C MET A 118 11.18 10.12 -15.01
N THR A 119 12.43 9.76 -15.28
CA THR A 119 12.85 8.36 -15.47
C THR A 119 12.62 7.55 -14.20
N LEU A 120 13.01 8.09 -13.04
CA LEU A 120 12.78 7.45 -11.74
C LEU A 120 11.30 7.34 -11.40
N ALA A 121 10.52 8.39 -11.61
CA ALA A 121 9.07 8.36 -11.39
C ALA A 121 8.39 7.29 -12.26
N ASN A 122 8.71 7.24 -13.55
CA ASN A 122 8.18 6.22 -14.47
C ASN A 122 8.62 4.81 -14.09
N LYS A 123 9.87 4.63 -13.65
CA LYS A 123 10.35 3.35 -13.13
C LYS A 123 9.58 2.93 -11.87
N GLY A 124 9.38 3.87 -10.94
CA GLY A 124 8.63 3.64 -9.70
C GLY A 124 7.19 3.20 -9.96
N PHE A 125 6.45 3.94 -10.78
CA PHE A 125 5.05 3.58 -11.10
C PHE A 125 4.94 2.26 -11.86
N ARG A 126 5.82 1.97 -12.82
CA ARG A 126 5.83 0.65 -13.49
C ARG A 126 6.08 -0.49 -12.50
N GLN A 127 6.95 -0.27 -11.51
CA GLN A 127 7.23 -1.27 -10.49
C GLN A 127 6.02 -1.48 -9.57
N LEU A 128 5.35 -0.40 -9.16
CA LEU A 128 4.12 -0.45 -8.36
C LEU A 128 2.99 -1.18 -9.10
N ASP A 129 2.78 -0.87 -10.39
CA ASP A 129 1.77 -1.53 -11.22
C ASP A 129 2.04 -3.03 -11.35
N ARG A 130 3.31 -3.41 -11.58
CA ARG A 130 3.71 -4.82 -11.63
C ARG A 130 3.48 -5.54 -10.30
N ALA A 131 3.77 -4.89 -9.17
CA ALA A 131 3.56 -5.48 -7.86
C ALA A 131 2.07 -5.78 -7.59
N VAL A 132 1.18 -4.86 -7.97
CA VAL A 132 -0.28 -5.05 -7.85
C VAL A 132 -0.78 -6.15 -8.79
N ILE A 133 -0.27 -6.23 -10.03
CA ILE A 133 -0.62 -7.29 -10.98
C ILE A 133 -0.14 -8.66 -10.49
N MET A 134 1.04 -8.71 -9.86
CA MET A 134 1.65 -9.96 -9.39
C MET A 134 0.91 -10.57 -8.19
N ALA A 135 0.31 -9.75 -7.34
CA ALA A 135 -0.40 -10.19 -6.14
C ALA A 135 -1.70 -9.39 -5.94
N PRO A 136 -2.73 -9.60 -6.79
CA PRO A 136 -3.96 -8.81 -6.77
C PRO A 136 -4.77 -8.97 -5.47
N ASP A 137 -4.67 -10.14 -4.84
CA ASP A 137 -5.36 -10.47 -3.58
C ASP A 137 -4.59 -9.98 -2.34
N TRP A 138 -3.39 -9.40 -2.52
CA TRP A 138 -2.61 -8.81 -1.45
C TRP A 138 -2.72 -7.29 -1.46
N LEU A 139 -3.28 -6.73 -0.40
CA LEU A 139 -3.55 -5.29 -0.32
C LEU A 139 -2.29 -4.44 -0.15
N GLY A 140 -1.18 -5.01 0.35
CA GLY A 140 0.08 -4.29 0.59
C GLY A 140 0.62 -3.54 -0.63
N PRO A 141 0.84 -4.23 -1.77
CA PRO A 141 1.24 -3.59 -3.02
C PRO A 141 0.32 -2.44 -3.46
N ARG A 142 -1.00 -2.64 -3.35
CA ARG A 142 -1.99 -1.64 -3.75
C ARG A 142 -1.99 -0.44 -2.80
N LEU A 143 -1.83 -0.67 -1.49
CA LEU A 143 -1.69 0.39 -0.50
C LEU A 143 -0.46 1.26 -0.79
N GLN A 144 0.69 0.65 -1.06
CA GLN A 144 1.89 1.39 -1.44
C GLN A 144 1.66 2.23 -2.68
N ARG A 145 1.01 1.67 -3.72
CA ARG A 145 0.67 2.43 -4.94
C ARG A 145 -0.27 3.59 -4.66
N ALA A 146 -1.30 3.39 -3.83
CA ALA A 146 -2.25 4.44 -3.43
C ALA A 146 -1.55 5.62 -2.75
N ILE A 147 -0.71 5.33 -1.75
CA ILE A 147 0.04 6.34 -0.99
C ILE A 147 1.01 7.09 -1.90
N THR A 148 1.79 6.38 -2.71
CA THR A 148 2.77 7.00 -3.62
C THR A 148 2.08 7.84 -4.69
N ALA A 149 1.02 7.34 -5.30
CA ALA A 149 0.24 8.08 -6.29
C ALA A 149 -0.44 9.32 -5.68
N GLY A 150 -0.92 9.23 -4.44
CA GLY A 150 -1.57 10.34 -3.73
C GLY A 150 -0.62 11.48 -3.37
N ARG A 151 0.66 11.15 -3.12
CA ARG A 151 1.73 12.12 -2.83
C ARG A 151 2.41 12.69 -4.08
N ALA A 152 2.15 12.11 -5.26
CA ALA A 152 2.76 12.55 -6.50
C ALA A 152 2.31 13.98 -6.88
N PRO A 153 3.20 14.81 -7.46
CA PRO A 153 2.82 16.10 -8.01
C PRO A 153 1.66 16.02 -9.02
N VAL A 154 0.79 17.02 -9.00
CA VAL A 154 -0.46 17.04 -9.80
C VAL A 154 -0.21 16.83 -11.29
N PHE A 155 0.86 17.44 -11.83
CA PHE A 155 1.20 17.36 -13.24
C PHE A 155 1.56 15.94 -13.72
N LEU A 156 1.85 15.00 -12.81
CA LEU A 156 2.07 13.59 -13.16
C LEU A 156 0.76 12.81 -13.36
N GLY A 157 -0.40 13.40 -13.05
CA GLY A 157 -1.70 12.81 -13.33
C GLY A 157 -2.02 11.53 -12.54
N LYS A 158 -1.41 11.31 -11.37
CA LYS A 158 -1.55 10.06 -10.59
C LYS A 158 -2.68 10.06 -9.55
N ARG A 159 -3.36 11.19 -9.34
CA ARG A 159 -4.49 11.29 -8.40
C ARG A 159 -5.67 10.35 -8.73
N PRO A 160 -6.08 10.15 -10.00
CA PRO A 160 -7.13 9.18 -10.32
C PRO A 160 -6.78 7.75 -9.90
N LEU A 161 -5.51 7.35 -10.11
CA LEU A 161 -5.01 6.04 -9.69
C LEU A 161 -5.06 5.88 -8.16
N ALA A 162 -4.62 6.90 -7.41
CA ALA A 162 -4.71 6.87 -5.96
C ALA A 162 -6.16 6.76 -5.45
N ARG A 163 -7.10 7.49 -6.09
CA ARG A 163 -8.53 7.44 -5.77
C ARG A 163 -9.12 6.06 -6.01
N GLU A 164 -8.79 5.44 -7.15
CA GLU A 164 -9.20 4.07 -7.48
C GLU A 164 -8.70 3.08 -6.41
N ASP A 165 -7.42 3.13 -6.09
CA ASP A 165 -6.83 2.21 -5.12
C ASP A 165 -7.36 2.42 -3.70
N PHE A 166 -7.52 3.66 -3.23
CA PHE A 166 -8.13 3.90 -1.92
C PHE A 166 -9.58 3.41 -1.86
N THR A 167 -10.35 3.61 -2.93
CA THR A 167 -11.73 3.12 -3.02
C THR A 167 -11.78 1.60 -2.92
N TYR A 168 -10.91 0.89 -3.66
CA TYR A 168 -10.78 -0.55 -3.57
C TYR A 168 -10.34 -1.02 -2.19
N LEU A 169 -9.33 -0.38 -1.60
CA LEU A 169 -8.82 -0.77 -0.28
C LEU A 169 -9.88 -0.60 0.81
N ILE A 170 -10.65 0.49 0.79
CA ILE A 170 -11.74 0.72 1.74
C ILE A 170 -12.88 -0.28 1.54
N SER A 171 -13.18 -0.73 0.32
CA SER A 171 -14.18 -1.77 0.11
C SER A 171 -13.69 -3.16 0.55
N ALA A 172 -12.40 -3.46 0.38
CA ALA A 172 -11.80 -4.74 0.72
C ALA A 172 -11.49 -4.93 2.21
N VAL A 173 -11.31 -3.83 2.97
CA VAL A 173 -10.99 -3.87 4.41
C VAL A 173 -12.25 -3.58 5.22
N PRO A 174 -12.99 -4.57 5.75
CA PRO A 174 -14.21 -4.33 6.53
C PRO A 174 -13.91 -3.54 7.81
N ALA A 175 -14.94 -3.04 8.50
CA ALA A 175 -14.80 -2.42 9.81
C ALA A 175 -14.98 -3.47 10.93
N THR A 176 -13.94 -4.24 11.23
CA THR A 176 -13.92 -5.20 12.35
C THR A 176 -12.87 -4.80 13.38
N PRO A 177 -12.95 -5.23 14.65
CA PRO A 177 -11.95 -4.90 15.67
C PRO A 177 -10.49 -5.07 15.20
N GLU A 178 -10.21 -6.06 14.36
CA GLU A 178 -8.87 -6.37 13.85
C GLU A 178 -8.41 -5.41 12.74
N THR A 179 -9.34 -4.76 12.04
CA THR A 179 -9.05 -3.94 10.85
C THR A 179 -9.39 -2.46 11.03
N GLN A 180 -10.00 -2.07 12.16
CA GLN A 180 -10.43 -0.70 12.41
C GLN A 180 -9.30 0.33 12.27
N VAL A 181 -8.08 0.01 12.71
CA VAL A 181 -6.89 0.87 12.55
C VAL A 181 -6.54 1.07 11.08
N LEU A 182 -6.39 -0.02 10.32
CA LEU A 182 -6.10 0.04 8.89
C LEU A 182 -7.20 0.79 8.13
N ARG A 183 -8.47 0.53 8.44
CA ARG A 183 -9.61 1.18 7.80
C ARG A 183 -9.63 2.68 8.10
N ALA A 184 -9.38 3.09 9.34
CA ALA A 184 -9.28 4.50 9.71
C ALA A 184 -8.12 5.20 8.99
N MET A 185 -6.96 4.56 8.87
CA MET A 185 -5.84 5.08 8.08
C MET A 185 -6.24 5.29 6.61
N LEU A 186 -6.86 4.29 5.97
CA LEU A 186 -7.29 4.37 4.57
C LEU A 186 -8.27 5.52 4.34
N LEU A 187 -9.29 5.63 5.18
CA LEU A 187 -10.28 6.71 5.13
C LEU A 187 -9.63 8.08 5.34
N TYR A 188 -8.75 8.21 6.34
CA TYR A 188 -8.04 9.45 6.61
C TYR A 188 -7.18 9.91 5.42
N GLN A 189 -6.34 9.01 4.89
CA GLN A 189 -5.46 9.28 3.76
C GLN A 189 -6.27 9.62 2.49
N PHE A 190 -7.41 8.95 2.28
CA PHE A 190 -8.27 9.28 1.15
C PHE A 190 -8.96 10.64 1.31
N GLY A 191 -9.31 11.02 2.55
CA GLY A 191 -9.79 12.36 2.86
C GLY A 191 -8.75 13.44 2.55
N GLU A 192 -7.48 13.20 2.92
CA GLU A 192 -6.36 14.10 2.58
C GLU A 192 -6.19 14.27 1.05
N LEU A 193 -6.33 13.19 0.28
CA LEU A 193 -6.31 13.25 -1.18
C LEU A 193 -7.50 14.03 -1.77
N SER A 194 -8.63 14.06 -1.06
CA SER A 194 -9.91 14.56 -1.54
C SER A 194 -10.22 16.00 -1.13
N GLN A 195 -9.27 16.75 -0.56
CA GLN A 195 -9.51 18.11 -0.02
C GLN A 195 -10.15 19.12 -0.99
N GLN A 196 -9.99 18.93 -2.31
CA GLN A 196 -10.67 19.78 -3.32
C GLN A 196 -12.19 19.56 -3.34
N ASP A 197 -12.65 18.37 -2.97
CA ASP A 197 -14.04 18.02 -2.73
C ASP A 197 -14.28 17.97 -1.22
N LYS A 198 -14.59 19.14 -0.65
CA LYS A 198 -14.76 19.30 0.81
C LYS A 198 -15.81 18.35 1.38
N ALA A 199 -16.89 18.08 0.65
CA ALA A 199 -17.95 17.20 1.11
C ALA A 199 -17.45 15.76 1.24
N LEU A 200 -16.75 15.26 0.22
CA LEU A 200 -16.13 13.93 0.25
C LEU A 200 -15.07 13.83 1.35
N ALA A 201 -14.16 14.81 1.44
CA ALA A 201 -13.10 14.82 2.45
C ALA A 201 -13.68 14.78 3.87
N SER A 202 -14.65 15.64 4.18
CA SER A 202 -15.34 15.64 5.48
C SER A 202 -16.06 14.32 5.76
N SER A 203 -16.74 13.72 4.78
CA SER A 203 -17.39 12.41 4.95
C SER A 203 -16.39 11.29 5.27
N LEU A 204 -15.24 11.27 4.60
CA LEU A 204 -14.19 10.29 4.85
C LEU A 204 -13.57 10.46 6.24
N TRP A 205 -13.30 11.69 6.66
CA TRP A 205 -12.79 11.96 8.01
C TRP A 205 -13.81 11.66 9.09
N GLN A 206 -15.11 11.91 8.87
CA GLN A 206 -16.17 11.50 9.81
C GLN A 206 -16.20 9.99 10.00
N GLN A 207 -16.11 9.22 8.91
CA GLN A 207 -16.03 7.76 8.99
C GLN A 207 -14.75 7.28 9.69
N ALA A 208 -13.60 7.92 9.45
CA ALA A 208 -12.36 7.56 10.15
C ALA A 208 -12.45 7.88 11.65
N ALA A 209 -13.04 9.01 12.01
CA ALA A 209 -13.19 9.49 13.38
C ALA A 209 -14.12 8.64 14.25
N SER A 210 -15.05 7.90 13.64
CA SER A 210 -16.00 7.02 14.34
C SER A 210 -15.49 5.61 14.62
N LEU A 211 -14.32 5.24 14.08
CA LEU A 211 -13.68 3.95 14.33
C LEU A 211 -12.77 4.02 15.57
N GLU A 212 -12.47 2.86 16.17
CA GLU A 212 -11.40 2.68 17.16
C GLU A 212 -10.03 2.59 16.45
N GLY A 213 -9.73 3.57 15.60
CA GLY A 213 -8.55 3.58 14.73
C GLY A 213 -7.31 4.27 15.32
N GLY A 214 -7.26 4.44 16.65
CA GLY A 214 -6.17 5.09 17.36
C GLY A 214 -5.84 6.49 16.80
N VAL A 215 -4.55 6.71 16.51
CA VAL A 215 -4.05 8.00 16.01
C VAL A 215 -4.70 8.44 14.70
N TRP A 216 -5.15 7.52 13.84
CA TRP A 216 -5.80 7.90 12.59
C TRP A 216 -7.18 8.49 12.82
N SER A 217 -7.95 7.93 13.75
CA SER A 217 -9.24 8.48 14.16
C SER A 217 -9.07 9.81 14.89
N GLU A 218 -8.01 9.97 15.70
CA GLU A 218 -7.67 11.26 16.31
C GLU A 218 -7.31 12.33 15.29
N ARG A 219 -6.45 12.01 14.31
CA ARG A 219 -6.10 12.90 13.20
C ARG A 219 -7.34 13.30 12.40
N ALA A 220 -8.26 12.36 12.16
CA ALA A 220 -9.51 12.63 11.47
C ALA A 220 -10.43 13.58 12.26
N ARG A 221 -10.56 13.39 13.59
CA ARG A 221 -11.27 14.35 14.46
C ARG A 221 -10.64 15.75 14.38
N GLY A 222 -9.31 15.83 14.39
CA GLY A 222 -8.59 17.10 14.24
C GLY A 222 -8.89 17.84 12.92
N ARG A 223 -9.22 17.12 11.84
CA ARG A 223 -9.65 17.72 10.56
C ARG A 223 -11.09 18.24 10.55
N LEU A 224 -11.93 17.80 11.49
CA LEU A 224 -13.33 18.16 11.60
C LEU A 224 -13.58 19.30 12.60
N SER A 225 -12.59 19.61 13.44
CA SER A 225 -12.63 20.76 14.35
C SER A 225 -12.62 22.08 13.56
N PRO A 226 -13.40 23.09 13.99
CA PRO A 226 -13.49 24.40 13.33
C PRO A 226 -12.20 25.22 13.41
#